data_AF-A0A7J2MZ48-F1
#
_entry.id   AF-A0A7J2MZ48-F1
#
_cell.length_a   1.000
_cell.length_b   1.000
_cell.length_c   1.000
_cell.angle_alpha   90.00
_cell.angle_beta   90.00
_cell.angle_gamma   90.00
#
_symmetry.space_group_name_H-M   'P 1'
#
loop_
_entity.id
_entity.type
_entity.pdbx_description
1 polymer ?
#
loop_
_entity_poly.entity_id
_entity_poly.type
_entity_poly.pdbx_seq_one_letter_code
_entity_poly.pdbx_strand_id
1 'polypeptide(L)'
;VYRDLRERGYVVRVAKDFLLYERGKRPPAKPAFLVKAISERRKFKIKEIEEFIEEAENKLIIGIVDEEGDLTYYLVKFFEMKGKIEEKEYKGEIVLLNDRCIVFDKFLANELKKDFIGRDFGKYVQLSLMETGYLAKRGAKIKKNDVILSFEDFMEYAKKIQPDIEERLKVYEDLRKLQLLPKTGFKFGTHFRVYDKMPEETHAPYLIHVINENYEATWAEISRAIRLAHSVKKEMIFCIANNLKYIRLRRVTP
;
A
#
# COMPACT_ATOMS: atom_id res chain seq x y z
N VAL A 1 13.88 7.88 -24.30
CA VAL A 1 14.51 8.18 -22.99
C VAL A 1 15.73 9.09 -23.10
N TYR A 2 16.89 8.64 -23.63
CA TYR A 2 18.10 9.50 -23.71
C TYR A 2 17.83 10.87 -24.36
N ARG A 3 17.24 10.87 -25.56
CA ARG A 3 16.88 12.09 -26.30
C ARG A 3 16.01 13.03 -25.47
N ASP A 4 14.90 12.54 -24.93
CA ASP A 4 13.98 13.32 -24.09
C ASP A 4 14.66 13.92 -22.85
N LEU A 5 15.49 13.15 -22.14
CA LEU A 5 16.23 13.68 -20.98
C LEU A 5 17.20 14.81 -21.39
N ARG A 6 17.89 14.67 -22.53
CA ARG A 6 18.79 15.69 -23.08
C ARG A 6 18.04 16.95 -23.51
N GLU A 7 16.90 16.79 -24.18
CA GLU A 7 16.01 17.89 -24.59
C GLU A 7 15.45 18.66 -23.38
N ARG A 8 15.23 17.98 -22.26
CA ARG A 8 14.86 18.59 -20.97
C ARG A 8 16.01 19.31 -20.25
N GLY A 9 17.20 19.37 -20.86
CA GLY A 9 18.37 20.08 -20.35
C GLY A 9 19.20 19.28 -19.33
N TYR A 10 18.98 17.97 -19.20
CA TYR A 10 19.79 17.15 -18.30
C TYR A 10 21.14 16.76 -18.90
N VAL A 11 22.13 16.61 -18.01
CA VAL A 11 23.35 15.88 -18.32
C VAL A 11 23.08 14.39 -18.10
N VAL A 12 23.25 13.60 -19.16
CA VAL A 12 23.00 12.16 -19.17
C VAL A 12 24.30 11.45 -19.55
N ARG A 13 24.76 10.53 -18.69
CA ARG A 13 25.89 9.65 -18.99
C ARG A 13 25.37 8.24 -19.29
N VAL A 14 25.77 7.68 -20.42
CA VAL A 14 25.40 6.31 -20.81
C VAL A 14 26.34 5.32 -20.11
N ALA A 15 25.76 4.31 -19.47
CA ALA A 15 26.44 3.15 -18.88
C ALA A 15 25.64 1.88 -19.28
N LYS A 16 25.47 0.91 -18.37
CA LYS A 16 24.48 -0.18 -18.56
C LYS A 16 23.06 0.37 -18.73
N ASP A 17 22.75 1.40 -17.95
CA ASP A 17 21.52 2.21 -17.98
C ASP A 17 21.92 3.70 -18.15
N PHE A 18 21.02 4.64 -17.86
CA PHE A 18 21.33 6.07 -17.92
C PHE A 18 21.59 6.65 -16.54
N LEU A 19 22.72 7.34 -16.37
CA LEU A 19 23.03 8.10 -15.16
C LEU A 19 22.71 9.57 -15.38
N LEU A 20 21.84 10.10 -14.52
CA LEU A 20 21.29 11.43 -14.62
C LEU A 20 21.82 12.32 -13.50
N TYR A 21 22.27 13.51 -13.87
CA TYR A 21 22.75 14.52 -12.91
C TYR A 21 21.59 15.42 -12.50
N GLU A 22 21.64 16.02 -11.31
CA GLU A 22 20.69 17.09 -10.99
C GLU A 22 20.83 18.26 -11.99
N ARG A 23 19.74 19.00 -12.19
CA ARG A 23 19.76 20.17 -13.09
C ARG A 23 20.88 21.14 -12.69
N GLY A 24 21.66 21.58 -13.67
CA GLY A 24 22.82 22.44 -13.48
C GLY A 24 24.10 21.74 -13.01
N LYS A 25 24.05 20.45 -12.62
CA LYS A 25 25.25 19.67 -12.26
C LYS A 25 25.78 18.89 -13.46
N ARG A 26 27.10 18.72 -13.50
CA ARG A 26 27.85 17.97 -14.52
C ARG A 26 29.09 17.32 -13.88
N PRO A 27 29.77 16.36 -14.55
CA PRO A 27 31.07 15.87 -14.09
C PRO A 27 32.00 17.05 -13.74
N PRO A 28 32.73 17.01 -12.61
CA PRO A 28 33.04 15.84 -11.77
C PRO A 28 32.00 15.51 -10.67
N ALA A 29 30.83 16.16 -10.64
CA ALA A 29 29.78 15.81 -9.67
C ALA A 29 29.37 14.34 -9.78
N LYS A 30 28.80 13.77 -8.70
CA LYS A 30 28.19 12.43 -8.76
C LYS A 30 26.81 12.50 -9.43
N PRO A 31 26.40 11.49 -10.22
CA PRO A 31 25.04 11.40 -10.71
C PRO A 31 24.07 11.28 -9.52
N ALA A 32 22.86 11.79 -9.69
CA ALA A 32 21.84 11.76 -8.64
C ALA A 32 20.79 10.67 -8.85
N PHE A 33 20.56 10.29 -10.12
CA PHE A 33 19.58 9.27 -10.47
C PHE A 33 20.16 8.22 -11.40
N LEU A 34 19.70 6.99 -11.21
CA LEU A 34 19.80 5.91 -12.18
C LEU A 34 18.46 5.84 -12.91
N VAL A 35 18.46 5.95 -14.24
CA VAL A 35 17.26 5.87 -15.07
C VAL A 35 17.28 4.58 -15.89
N LYS A 36 16.36 3.66 -15.57
CA LYS A 36 16.12 2.44 -16.36
C LYS A 36 15.05 2.72 -17.41
N ALA A 37 15.31 2.35 -18.66
CA ALA A 37 14.34 2.48 -19.76
C ALA A 37 13.66 1.14 -20.02
N ILE A 38 12.33 1.10 -19.99
CA ILE A 38 11.55 -0.13 -20.12
C ILE A 38 10.41 0.11 -21.13
N SER A 39 10.18 -0.84 -22.04
CA SER A 39 9.00 -0.81 -22.92
C SER A 39 7.74 -1.15 -22.11
N GLU A 40 6.63 -0.46 -22.38
CA GLU A 40 5.33 -0.79 -21.79
C GLU A 40 4.87 -2.23 -22.05
N ARG A 41 5.36 -2.85 -23.14
CA ARG A 41 5.06 -4.23 -23.52
C ARG A 41 5.69 -5.25 -22.58
N ARG A 42 6.70 -4.85 -21.80
CA ARG A 42 7.32 -5.70 -20.79
C ARG A 42 6.36 -5.87 -19.61
N LYS A 43 6.23 -7.09 -19.08
CA LYS A 43 5.50 -7.28 -17.82
C LYS A 43 6.20 -6.54 -16.67
N PHE A 44 5.43 -5.87 -15.84
CA PHE A 44 5.84 -5.43 -14.52
C PHE A 44 5.94 -6.66 -13.62
N LYS A 45 7.08 -6.84 -12.94
CA LYS A 45 7.27 -7.87 -11.92
C LYS A 45 7.79 -7.22 -10.65
N ILE A 46 7.11 -7.37 -9.52
CA ILE A 46 7.51 -6.68 -8.31
C ILE A 46 8.92 -7.07 -7.84
N LYS A 47 9.28 -8.34 -7.97
CA LYS A 47 10.61 -8.85 -7.63
C LYS A 47 11.72 -8.14 -8.40
N GLU A 48 11.51 -7.89 -9.68
CA GLU A 48 12.48 -7.14 -10.49
C GLU A 48 12.59 -5.68 -10.02
N ILE A 49 11.47 -5.07 -9.64
CA ILE A 49 11.49 -3.71 -9.10
C ILE A 49 12.25 -3.66 -7.77
N GLU A 50 12.07 -4.67 -6.92
CA GLU A 50 12.81 -4.84 -5.66
C GLU A 50 14.32 -4.95 -5.93
N GLU A 51 14.74 -5.86 -6.83
CA GLU A 51 16.13 -6.02 -7.26
C GLU A 51 16.71 -4.71 -7.81
N PHE A 52 15.94 -3.98 -8.64
CA PHE A 52 16.38 -2.68 -9.16
C PHE A 52 16.61 -1.63 -8.08
N ILE A 53 15.81 -1.62 -7.02
CA ILE A 53 16.00 -0.69 -5.90
C ILE A 53 17.24 -1.08 -5.10
N GLU A 54 17.46 -2.38 -4.87
CA GLU A 54 18.59 -2.90 -4.11
C GLU A 54 19.93 -2.71 -4.82
N GLU A 55 19.96 -2.87 -6.15
CA GLU A 55 21.16 -2.63 -6.98
C GLU A 55 21.48 -1.13 -7.16
N ALA A 56 20.51 -0.24 -6.96
CA ALA A 56 20.67 1.17 -7.26
C ALA A 56 21.38 1.93 -6.13
N GLU A 57 22.61 2.39 -6.40
CA GLU A 57 23.31 3.34 -5.52
C GLU A 57 22.70 4.75 -5.53
N ASN A 58 21.97 5.08 -6.60
CA ASN A 58 21.36 6.39 -6.83
C ASN A 58 19.84 6.29 -6.73
N LYS A 59 19.14 7.44 -6.69
CA LYS A 59 17.67 7.45 -6.77
C LYS A 59 17.22 6.80 -8.07
N LEU A 60 16.38 5.77 -7.98
CA LEU A 60 15.93 5.02 -9.16
C LEU A 60 14.74 5.72 -9.84
N ILE A 61 14.87 5.97 -11.13
CA ILE A 61 13.79 6.36 -12.03
C ILE A 61 13.58 5.25 -13.05
N ILE A 62 12.33 4.87 -13.27
CA ILE A 62 11.95 3.99 -14.37
C ILE A 62 11.23 4.84 -15.42
N GLY A 63 11.80 4.92 -16.61
CA GLY A 63 11.19 5.54 -17.79
C GLY A 63 10.50 4.48 -18.64
N ILE A 64 9.17 4.53 -18.68
CA ILE A 64 8.34 3.68 -19.53
C ILE A 64 8.17 4.35 -20.89
N VAL A 65 8.45 3.60 -21.95
CA VAL A 65 8.24 3.99 -23.35
C VAL A 65 7.03 3.23 -23.88
N ASP A 66 6.01 3.96 -24.34
CA ASP A 66 4.85 3.37 -24.98
C ASP A 66 5.03 3.15 -26.49
N GLU A 67 4.01 2.61 -27.14
CA GLU A 67 4.03 2.31 -28.57
C GLU A 67 4.05 3.54 -29.50
N GLU A 68 3.59 4.69 -29.02
CA GLU A 68 3.66 5.97 -29.75
C GLU A 68 5.00 6.69 -29.53
N GLY A 69 5.85 6.15 -28.64
CA GLY A 69 7.15 6.72 -28.27
C GLY A 69 7.06 7.76 -27.15
N ASP A 70 5.88 7.91 -26.54
CA ASP A 70 5.62 8.75 -25.40
C ASP A 70 6.27 8.17 -24.14
N LEU A 71 6.66 9.07 -23.23
CA LEU A 71 7.50 8.75 -22.07
C LEU A 71 6.81 9.09 -20.77
N THR A 72 6.75 8.10 -19.88
CA THR A 72 6.31 8.30 -18.50
C THR A 72 7.37 7.85 -17.52
N TYR A 73 7.76 8.74 -16.61
CA TYR A 73 8.78 8.47 -15.61
C TYR A 73 8.18 8.24 -14.22
N TYR A 74 8.70 7.23 -13.52
CA TYR A 74 8.35 6.92 -12.14
C TYR A 74 9.59 6.94 -11.27
N LEU A 75 9.58 7.74 -10.21
CA LEU A 75 10.54 7.63 -9.12
C LEU A 75 10.12 6.44 -8.25
N VAL A 76 11.04 5.50 -8.04
CA VAL A 76 10.80 4.25 -7.33
C VAL A 76 11.77 4.12 -6.18
N LYS A 77 11.28 3.72 -5.00
CA LYS A 77 12.10 3.47 -3.82
C LYS A 77 11.37 2.62 -2.78
N PHE A 78 12.13 1.97 -1.90
CA PHE A 78 11.59 1.56 -0.60
C PHE A 78 11.08 2.77 0.16
N PHE A 79 9.99 2.57 0.88
CA PHE A 79 9.29 3.64 1.57
C PHE A 79 8.95 3.23 2.99
N GLU A 80 9.45 4.00 3.94
CA GLU A 80 9.12 3.82 5.34
C GLU A 80 7.99 4.78 5.72
N MET A 81 7.02 4.27 6.47
CA MET A 81 5.90 5.03 6.99
C MET A 81 5.94 4.99 8.52
N LYS A 82 5.50 6.09 9.14
CA LYS A 82 5.34 6.17 10.59
C LYS A 82 4.15 7.04 10.91
N GLY A 83 3.28 6.58 11.79
CA GLY A 83 2.17 7.35 12.32
C GLY A 83 2.33 7.69 13.80
N LYS A 84 1.21 8.00 14.44
CA LYS A 84 1.12 8.39 15.85
C LYS A 84 -0.05 7.72 16.59
N ILE A 85 -0.70 6.75 15.97
CA ILE A 85 -1.90 6.09 16.48
C ILE A 85 -1.46 4.86 17.27
N GLU A 86 -1.69 4.87 18.58
CA GLU A 86 -1.26 3.79 19.45
C GLU A 86 -2.13 2.53 19.29
N GLU A 87 -1.51 1.37 19.52
CA GLU A 87 -2.23 0.11 19.62
C GLU A 87 -2.73 -0.11 21.05
N LYS A 88 -3.87 -0.82 21.16
CA LYS A 88 -4.41 -1.24 22.45
C LYS A 88 -5.12 -2.58 22.33
N GLU A 89 -5.39 -3.18 23.48
CA GLU A 89 -6.19 -4.40 23.59
C GLU A 89 -7.69 -4.06 23.60
N TYR A 90 -8.50 -4.98 23.07
CA TYR A 90 -9.94 -4.83 22.93
C TYR A 90 -10.65 -5.95 23.69
N LYS A 91 -11.70 -5.59 24.43
CA LYS A 91 -12.53 -6.53 25.16
C LYS A 91 -13.99 -6.35 24.75
N GLY A 92 -14.68 -7.45 24.51
CA GLY A 92 -16.08 -7.47 24.10
C GLY A 92 -16.34 -8.55 23.05
N GLU A 93 -17.59 -8.60 22.60
CA GLU A 93 -18.06 -9.61 21.64
C GLU A 93 -18.31 -9.01 20.25
N ILE A 94 -17.89 -9.75 19.23
CA ILE A 94 -18.12 -9.47 17.82
C ILE A 94 -18.99 -10.60 17.26
N VAL A 95 -20.17 -10.28 16.74
CA VAL A 95 -21.09 -11.25 16.14
C VAL A 95 -20.80 -11.41 14.66
N LEU A 96 -20.44 -12.62 14.24
CA LEU A 96 -20.22 -12.98 12.84
C LEU A 96 -21.54 -13.42 12.18
N LEU A 97 -21.96 -12.67 11.17
CA LEU A 97 -23.16 -12.88 10.35
C LEU A 97 -22.76 -13.02 8.87
N ASN A 98 -22.62 -14.26 8.39
CA ASN A 98 -22.20 -14.54 7.02
C ASN A 98 -20.86 -13.85 6.67
N ASP A 99 -20.90 -12.81 5.84
CA ASP A 99 -19.73 -12.03 5.39
C ASP A 99 -19.52 -10.73 6.19
N ARG A 100 -20.30 -10.51 7.25
CA ARG A 100 -20.26 -9.30 8.07
C ARG A 100 -20.01 -9.60 9.53
N CYS A 101 -19.26 -8.73 10.17
CA CYS A 101 -19.03 -8.78 11.61
C CYS A 101 -19.67 -7.55 12.27
N ILE A 102 -20.49 -7.76 13.29
CA ILE A 102 -21.26 -6.70 13.94
C ILE A 102 -20.93 -6.66 15.42
N VAL A 103 -20.68 -5.46 15.94
CA VAL A 103 -20.47 -5.20 17.36
C VAL A 103 -21.70 -4.51 17.93
N PHE A 104 -22.47 -5.25 18.71
CA PHE A 104 -23.59 -4.72 19.51
C PHE A 104 -23.17 -4.34 20.93
N ASP A 105 -22.03 -4.85 21.41
CA ASP A 105 -21.44 -4.49 22.69
C ASP A 105 -21.14 -2.98 22.72
N LYS A 106 -21.82 -2.25 23.60
CA LYS A 106 -21.70 -0.77 23.67
C LYS A 106 -20.29 -0.33 24.08
N PHE A 107 -19.62 -1.08 24.95
CA PHE A 107 -18.29 -0.73 25.42
C PHE A 107 -17.29 -0.87 24.27
N LEU A 108 -17.28 -2.03 23.61
CA LEU A 108 -16.41 -2.29 22.47
C LEU A 108 -16.74 -1.34 21.31
N ALA A 109 -18.02 -1.14 20.98
CA ALA A 109 -18.43 -0.21 19.93
C ALA A 109 -17.90 1.23 20.16
N ASN A 110 -17.97 1.72 21.41
CA ASN A 110 -17.44 3.04 21.75
C ASN A 110 -15.91 3.12 21.62
N GLU A 111 -15.19 2.08 22.02
CA GLU A 111 -13.73 2.03 21.86
C GLU A 111 -13.31 1.98 20.40
N LEU A 112 -13.98 1.16 19.58
CA LEU A 112 -13.72 1.08 18.13
C LEU A 112 -14.01 2.39 17.42
N LYS A 113 -15.06 3.12 17.84
CA LYS A 113 -15.39 4.44 17.30
C LYS A 113 -14.27 5.46 17.55
N LYS A 114 -13.72 5.50 18.77
CA LYS A 114 -12.59 6.38 19.11
C LYS A 114 -11.34 6.08 18.28
N ASP A 115 -11.12 4.81 17.96
CA ASP A 115 -9.95 4.39 17.17
C ASP A 115 -10.22 4.34 15.66
N PHE A 116 -11.42 4.74 15.23
CA PHE A 116 -11.87 4.73 13.85
C PHE A 116 -11.82 3.33 13.19
N ILE A 117 -12.01 2.25 13.95
CA ILE A 117 -12.07 0.87 13.43
C ILE A 117 -13.52 0.50 13.08
N GLY A 118 -13.71 -0.13 11.92
CA GLY A 118 -15.05 -0.44 11.40
C GLY A 118 -15.81 0.77 10.88
N ARG A 119 -17.12 0.62 10.79
CA ARG A 119 -18.08 1.65 10.37
C ARG A 119 -19.19 1.75 11.41
N ASP A 120 -19.33 2.94 11.99
CA ASP A 120 -20.39 3.26 12.95
C ASP A 120 -21.74 3.43 12.23
N PHE A 121 -22.77 2.75 12.73
CA PHE A 121 -24.17 2.90 12.33
C PHE A 121 -25.05 3.41 13.49
N GLY A 122 -24.43 3.97 14.53
CA GLY A 122 -25.08 4.52 15.72
C GLY A 122 -25.45 3.45 16.74
N LYS A 123 -26.21 2.43 16.32
CA LYS A 123 -26.64 1.33 17.20
C LYS A 123 -25.63 0.18 17.30
N TYR A 124 -24.77 0.04 16.31
CA TYR A 124 -23.77 -1.01 16.21
C TYR A 124 -22.60 -0.52 15.34
N VAL A 125 -21.46 -1.20 15.46
CA VAL A 125 -20.32 -1.02 14.56
C VAL A 125 -20.21 -2.22 13.65
N GLN A 126 -20.10 -2.00 12.34
CA GLN A 126 -19.81 -3.04 11.37
C GLN A 126 -18.32 -3.10 11.09
N LEU A 127 -17.76 -4.30 11.12
CA LEU A 127 -16.36 -4.59 10.86
C LEU A 127 -16.22 -5.39 9.57
N SER A 128 -15.09 -5.20 8.89
CA SER A 128 -14.61 -6.16 7.89
C SER A 128 -14.07 -7.43 8.57
N LEU A 129 -14.03 -8.56 7.84
CA LEU A 129 -13.44 -9.81 8.34
C LEU A 129 -11.99 -9.59 8.82
N MET A 130 -11.22 -8.79 8.09
CA MET A 130 -9.84 -8.47 8.46
C MET A 130 -9.78 -7.64 9.75
N GLU A 131 -10.60 -6.59 9.91
CA GLU A 131 -10.65 -5.82 11.17
C GLU A 131 -11.05 -6.73 12.34
N THR A 132 -11.99 -7.66 12.13
CA THR A 132 -12.37 -8.66 13.14
C THR A 132 -11.22 -9.59 13.52
N GLY A 133 -10.45 -10.09 12.54
CA GLY A 133 -9.27 -10.90 12.81
C GLY A 133 -8.23 -10.16 13.64
N TYR A 134 -7.99 -8.87 13.32
CA TYR A 134 -7.10 -8.01 14.11
C TYR A 134 -7.59 -7.86 15.56
N LEU A 135 -8.87 -7.53 15.75
CA LEU A 135 -9.44 -7.33 17.09
C LEU A 135 -9.43 -8.62 17.92
N ALA A 136 -9.63 -9.78 17.29
CA ALA A 136 -9.59 -11.07 17.96
C ALA A 136 -8.18 -11.40 18.48
N LYS A 137 -7.13 -11.13 17.69
CA LYS A 137 -5.75 -11.22 18.15
C LYS A 137 -5.42 -10.26 19.30
N ARG A 138 -6.21 -9.19 19.45
CA ARG A 138 -6.14 -8.18 20.52
C ARG A 138 -7.16 -8.41 21.63
N GLY A 139 -7.66 -9.65 21.79
CA GLY A 139 -8.47 -10.07 22.93
C GLY A 139 -9.99 -10.00 22.76
N ALA A 140 -10.51 -9.50 21.64
CA ALA A 140 -11.95 -9.52 21.37
C ALA A 140 -12.43 -10.94 21.06
N LYS A 141 -13.65 -11.29 21.47
CA LYS A 141 -14.23 -12.61 21.23
C LYS A 141 -15.14 -12.59 20.01
N ILE A 142 -15.00 -13.57 19.13
CA ILE A 142 -15.86 -13.73 17.96
C ILE A 142 -16.93 -14.77 18.27
N LYS A 143 -18.19 -14.45 17.99
CA LYS A 143 -19.36 -15.29 18.27
C LYS A 143 -20.14 -15.54 16.99
N LYS A 144 -20.52 -16.79 16.72
CA LYS A 144 -21.36 -17.20 15.60
C LYS A 144 -22.39 -18.23 16.08
N ASN A 145 -23.68 -18.01 15.81
CA ASN A 145 -24.77 -18.89 16.25
C ASN A 145 -24.69 -19.25 17.74
N ASP A 146 -24.48 -18.24 18.57
CA ASP A 146 -24.28 -18.36 20.01
C ASP A 146 -23.02 -19.08 20.52
N VAL A 147 -22.15 -19.53 19.62
CA VAL A 147 -20.89 -20.21 19.97
C VAL A 147 -19.71 -19.26 19.78
N ILE A 148 -18.80 -19.23 20.75
CA ILE A 148 -17.52 -18.52 20.61
C ILE A 148 -16.61 -19.32 19.68
N LEU A 149 -16.11 -18.69 18.64
CA LEU A 149 -15.17 -19.29 17.70
C LEU A 149 -13.74 -19.12 18.20
N SER A 150 -12.90 -20.13 17.94
CA SER A 150 -11.45 -19.94 18.00
C SER A 150 -10.99 -18.98 16.90
N PHE A 151 -9.79 -18.44 17.04
CA PHE A 151 -9.21 -17.58 16.00
C PHE A 151 -9.00 -18.37 14.70
N GLU A 152 -8.58 -19.63 14.82
CA GLU A 152 -8.32 -20.55 13.72
C GLU A 152 -9.62 -20.86 12.95
N ASP A 153 -10.71 -21.21 13.64
CA ASP A 153 -12.01 -21.46 13.01
C ASP A 153 -12.54 -20.22 12.29
N PHE A 154 -12.37 -19.05 12.90
CA PHE A 154 -12.72 -17.77 12.27
C PHE A 154 -11.91 -17.54 11.00
N MET A 155 -10.59 -17.76 11.03
CA MET A 155 -9.73 -17.55 9.88
C MET A 155 -10.05 -18.52 8.75
N GLU A 156 -10.31 -19.79 9.03
CA GLU A 156 -10.72 -20.76 8.02
C GLU A 156 -12.04 -20.34 7.36
N TYR A 157 -13.00 -19.90 8.16
CA TYR A 157 -14.27 -19.37 7.66
C TYR A 157 -14.07 -18.12 6.81
N ALA A 158 -13.27 -17.16 7.28
CA ALA A 158 -13.05 -15.90 6.60
C ALA A 158 -12.27 -16.07 5.29
N LYS A 159 -11.33 -17.03 5.22
CA LYS A 159 -10.57 -17.38 4.01
C LYS A 159 -11.46 -17.91 2.88
N LYS A 160 -12.55 -18.61 3.22
CA LYS A 160 -13.56 -19.07 2.24
C LYS A 160 -14.30 -17.91 1.56
N ILE A 161 -14.44 -16.78 2.25
CA ILE A 161 -15.14 -15.57 1.75
C ILE A 161 -14.14 -14.62 1.08
N GLN A 162 -12.98 -14.45 1.69
CA GLN A 162 -11.92 -13.55 1.23
C GLN A 162 -10.60 -14.32 1.20
N PRO A 163 -10.24 -14.92 0.04
CA PRO A 163 -9.06 -15.79 -0.08
C PRO A 163 -7.73 -15.15 0.32
N ASP A 164 -7.61 -13.82 0.14
CA ASP A 164 -6.40 -13.02 0.45
C ASP A 164 -6.41 -12.41 1.86
N ILE A 165 -7.25 -12.93 2.77
CA ILE A 165 -7.41 -12.35 4.11
C ILE A 165 -6.15 -12.47 4.98
N GLU A 166 -5.36 -13.52 4.83
CA GLU A 166 -4.14 -13.73 5.62
C GLU A 166 -3.10 -12.66 5.28
N GLU A 167 -2.87 -12.41 4.00
CA GLU A 167 -1.97 -11.36 3.51
C GLU A 167 -2.45 -9.98 3.95
N ARG A 168 -3.75 -9.70 3.79
CA ARG A 168 -4.33 -8.41 4.22
C ARG A 168 -4.25 -8.21 5.72
N LEU A 169 -4.51 -9.24 6.52
CA LEU A 169 -4.43 -9.16 7.98
C LEU A 169 -2.97 -8.93 8.41
N LYS A 170 -2.02 -9.65 7.83
CA LYS A 170 -0.59 -9.46 8.10
C LYS A 170 -0.14 -8.02 7.82
N VAL A 171 -0.53 -7.46 6.67
CA VAL A 171 -0.21 -6.06 6.34
C VAL A 171 -0.96 -5.07 7.24
N TYR A 172 -2.23 -5.34 7.57
CA TYR A 172 -2.97 -4.48 8.49
C TYR A 172 -2.32 -4.42 9.87
N GLU A 173 -1.90 -5.57 10.43
CA GLU A 173 -1.16 -5.65 11.69
C GLU A 173 0.15 -4.87 11.63
N ASP A 174 0.90 -4.99 10.53
CA ASP A 174 2.15 -4.25 10.35
C ASP A 174 1.91 -2.73 10.31
N LEU A 175 0.91 -2.27 9.57
CA LEU A 175 0.53 -0.86 9.54
C LEU A 175 0.10 -0.35 10.91
N ARG A 176 -0.64 -1.15 11.69
CA ARG A 176 -1.01 -0.80 13.08
C ARG A 176 0.22 -0.70 13.98
N LYS A 177 1.19 -1.61 13.85
CA LYS A 177 2.49 -1.54 14.57
C LYS A 177 3.30 -0.30 14.20
N LEU A 178 3.23 0.14 12.94
CA LEU A 178 3.81 1.40 12.48
C LEU A 178 3.02 2.65 12.94
N GLN A 179 2.05 2.46 13.84
CA GLN A 179 1.19 3.49 14.40
C GLN A 179 0.31 4.20 13.36
N LEU A 180 -0.06 3.49 12.29
CA LEU A 180 -0.92 3.98 11.22
C LEU A 180 -2.34 3.45 11.37
N LEU A 181 -3.30 4.15 10.77
CA LEU A 181 -4.69 3.70 10.69
C LEU A 181 -5.04 3.30 9.25
N PRO A 182 -4.95 2.00 8.93
CA PRO A 182 -5.52 1.46 7.69
C PRO A 182 -7.06 1.44 7.73
N LYS A 183 -7.68 1.95 6.66
CA LYS A 183 -9.11 1.77 6.33
C LYS A 183 -9.23 1.16 4.94
N THR A 184 -10.42 0.65 4.60
CA THR A 184 -10.69 0.14 3.24
C THR A 184 -10.32 1.15 2.15
N GLY A 185 -9.52 0.69 1.19
CA GLY A 185 -9.11 1.43 -0.01
C GLY A 185 -10.03 1.21 -1.21
N PHE A 186 -11.13 0.47 -1.06
CA PHE A 186 -11.97 0.00 -2.17
C PHE A 186 -12.38 1.10 -3.15
N LYS A 187 -12.75 2.29 -2.65
CA LYS A 187 -13.12 3.46 -3.48
C LYS A 187 -11.98 3.99 -4.36
N PHE A 188 -10.75 3.54 -4.14
CA PHE A 188 -9.55 3.91 -4.88
C PHE A 188 -8.90 2.71 -5.58
N GLY A 189 -9.57 1.56 -5.66
CA GLY A 189 -9.02 0.37 -6.29
C GLY A 189 -7.80 -0.22 -5.55
N THR A 190 -7.64 0.07 -4.26
CA THR A 190 -6.56 -0.46 -3.43
C THR A 190 -7.10 -1.21 -2.21
N HIS A 191 -6.24 -1.99 -1.55
CA HIS A 191 -6.61 -2.71 -0.34
C HIS A 191 -6.85 -1.75 0.82
N PHE A 192 -5.92 -0.79 1.00
CA PHE A 192 -6.02 0.19 2.07
C PHE A 192 -5.88 1.63 1.58
N ARG A 193 -6.56 2.52 2.28
CA ARG A 193 -6.18 3.93 2.43
C ARG A 193 -5.65 4.09 3.86
N VAL A 194 -4.49 4.68 4.02
CA VAL A 194 -3.80 4.69 5.32
C VAL A 194 -3.58 6.11 5.79
N TYR A 195 -3.93 6.34 7.05
CA TYR A 195 -3.76 7.61 7.74
C TYR A 195 -2.54 7.54 8.66
N ASP A 196 -1.72 8.59 8.62
CA ASP A 196 -0.57 8.82 9.50
C ASP A 196 -0.92 9.63 10.76
N LYS A 197 -2.09 10.27 10.75
CA LYS A 197 -2.73 11.00 11.85
C LYS A 197 -4.20 10.62 11.94
N MET A 198 -4.92 11.17 12.92
CA MET A 198 -6.36 10.89 13.03
C MET A 198 -7.12 11.38 11.79
N PRO A 199 -8.15 10.65 11.32
CA PRO A 199 -8.92 11.01 10.12
C PRO A 199 -9.57 12.40 10.16
N GLU A 200 -9.79 12.95 11.35
CA GLU A 200 -10.33 14.30 11.58
C GLU A 200 -9.28 15.40 11.29
N GLU A 201 -7.99 15.07 11.40
CA GLU A 201 -6.89 16.01 11.20
C GLU A 201 -6.45 16.08 9.74
N THR A 202 -6.41 14.93 9.04
CA THR A 202 -5.86 14.85 7.68
C THR A 202 -6.59 13.84 6.80
N HIS A 203 -6.53 14.06 5.49
CA HIS A 203 -6.85 13.01 4.52
C HIS A 203 -5.75 11.94 4.51
N ALA A 204 -6.12 10.67 4.32
CA ALA A 204 -5.18 9.56 4.17
C ALA A 204 -4.13 9.86 3.07
N PRO A 205 -2.84 10.04 3.39
CA PRO A 205 -1.82 10.36 2.39
C PRO A 205 -1.47 9.17 1.49
N TYR A 206 -1.74 7.94 1.93
CA TYR A 206 -1.25 6.73 1.28
C TYR A 206 -2.38 5.83 0.81
N LEU A 207 -2.19 5.25 -0.39
CA LEU A 207 -2.97 4.12 -0.89
C LEU A 207 -2.05 2.90 -0.96
N ILE A 208 -2.43 1.83 -0.27
CA ILE A 208 -1.62 0.60 -0.21
C ILE A 208 -2.31 -0.51 -0.98
N HIS A 209 -1.59 -1.05 -1.96
CA HIS A 209 -1.95 -2.27 -2.68
C HIS A 209 -1.07 -3.42 -2.18
N VAL A 210 -1.66 -4.27 -1.33
CA VAL A 210 -1.07 -5.55 -0.91
C VAL A 210 -0.90 -6.49 -2.11
N ILE A 211 0.30 -7.04 -2.26
CA ILE A 211 0.69 -7.96 -3.32
C ILE A 211 1.60 -9.05 -2.74
N ASN A 212 1.79 -10.15 -3.49
CA ASN A 212 2.77 -11.17 -3.15
C ASN A 212 4.10 -10.93 -3.88
N GLU A 213 5.16 -11.66 -3.49
CA GLU A 213 6.50 -11.53 -4.08
C GLU A 213 6.58 -11.87 -5.59
N ASN A 214 5.64 -12.67 -6.08
CA ASN A 214 5.55 -13.08 -7.49
C ASN A 214 4.55 -12.23 -8.28
N TYR A 215 4.11 -11.09 -7.74
CA TYR A 215 3.12 -10.25 -8.39
C TYR A 215 3.62 -9.74 -9.74
N GLU A 216 2.84 -10.01 -10.77
CA GLU A 216 3.03 -9.52 -12.12
C GLU A 216 1.82 -8.67 -12.56
N ALA A 217 2.07 -7.65 -13.37
CA ALA A 217 1.04 -6.83 -14.01
C ALA A 217 1.54 -6.28 -15.34
N THR A 218 0.66 -5.62 -16.08
CA THR A 218 1.08 -4.74 -17.19
C THR A 218 1.51 -3.37 -16.65
N TRP A 219 2.42 -2.69 -17.34
CA TRP A 219 2.75 -1.29 -16.99
C TRP A 219 1.54 -0.36 -17.11
N ALA A 220 0.57 -0.67 -17.98
CA ALA A 220 -0.69 0.05 -18.09
C ALA A 220 -1.53 -0.02 -16.80
N GLU A 221 -1.62 -1.18 -16.16
CA GLU A 221 -2.31 -1.33 -14.86
C GLU A 221 -1.60 -0.56 -13.75
N ILE A 222 -0.26 -0.65 -13.69
CA ILE A 222 0.56 0.11 -12.73
C ILE A 222 0.39 1.61 -12.92
N SER A 223 0.45 2.08 -14.18
CA SER A 223 0.25 3.48 -14.54
C SER A 223 -1.15 3.97 -14.15
N ARG A 224 -2.20 3.18 -14.40
CA ARG A 224 -3.57 3.48 -14.00
C ARG A 224 -3.69 3.67 -12.49
N ALA A 225 -3.09 2.77 -11.73
CA ALA A 225 -3.11 2.79 -10.27
C ALA A 225 -2.39 4.04 -9.71
N ILE A 226 -1.22 4.38 -10.27
CA ILE A 226 -0.46 5.58 -9.88
C ILE A 226 -1.19 6.86 -10.30
N ARG A 227 -1.80 6.90 -11.49
CA ARG A 227 -2.58 8.05 -11.97
C ARG A 227 -3.80 8.30 -11.09
N LEU A 228 -4.49 7.24 -10.67
CA LEU A 228 -5.62 7.33 -9.75
C LEU A 228 -5.19 7.88 -8.38
N ALA A 229 -4.09 7.37 -7.82
CA ALA A 229 -3.55 7.91 -6.56
C ALA A 229 -3.20 9.41 -6.70
N HIS A 230 -2.55 9.78 -7.80
CA HIS A 230 -2.17 11.16 -8.09
C HIS A 230 -3.39 12.08 -8.22
N SER A 231 -4.47 11.66 -8.90
CA SER A 231 -5.68 12.48 -9.08
C SER A 231 -6.39 12.81 -7.76
N VAL A 232 -6.23 11.97 -6.74
CA VAL A 232 -6.79 12.20 -5.39
C VAL A 232 -5.74 12.71 -4.39
N LYS A 233 -4.58 13.19 -4.89
CA LYS A 233 -3.45 13.72 -4.11
C LYS A 233 -2.95 12.74 -3.04
N LYS A 234 -2.78 11.46 -3.41
CA LYS A 234 -2.25 10.39 -2.55
C LYS A 234 -1.04 9.75 -3.20
N GLU A 235 -0.18 9.16 -2.38
CA GLU A 235 0.94 8.35 -2.87
C GLU A 235 0.52 6.88 -3.00
N MET A 236 0.89 6.26 -4.13
CA MET A 236 0.66 4.84 -4.37
C MET A 236 1.82 4.01 -3.82
N ILE A 237 1.48 3.01 -3.00
CA ILE A 237 2.43 2.13 -2.33
C ILE A 237 2.02 0.69 -2.60
N PHE A 238 2.98 -0.13 -3.03
CA PHE A 238 2.83 -1.57 -3.12
C PHE A 238 3.48 -2.20 -1.91
N CYS A 239 2.75 -3.07 -1.20
CA CYS A 239 3.27 -3.79 -0.04
C CYS A 239 3.41 -5.27 -0.38
N ILE A 240 4.63 -5.80 -0.29
CA ILE A 240 4.92 -7.22 -0.52
C ILE A 240 4.62 -7.97 0.78
N ALA A 241 3.48 -8.68 0.83
CA ALA A 241 3.01 -9.32 2.06
C ALA A 241 3.99 -10.36 2.63
N ASN A 242 4.80 -11.00 1.78
CA ASN A 242 5.79 -12.00 2.17
C ASN A 242 6.82 -11.42 3.16
N ASN A 243 7.39 -10.26 2.85
CA ASN A 243 8.51 -9.65 3.60
C ASN A 243 8.18 -8.28 4.23
N LEU A 244 6.94 -7.78 4.06
CA LEU A 244 6.47 -6.49 4.56
C LEU A 244 7.30 -5.29 4.08
N LYS A 245 7.95 -5.40 2.92
CA LYS A 245 8.57 -4.25 2.26
C LYS A 245 7.52 -3.42 1.53
N TYR A 246 7.64 -2.10 1.66
CA TYR A 246 6.77 -1.13 1.01
C TYR A 246 7.55 -0.41 -0.08
N ILE A 247 7.03 -0.45 -1.30
CA ILE A 247 7.64 0.18 -2.47
C ILE A 247 6.72 1.28 -2.97
N ARG A 248 7.24 2.51 -3.02
CA ARG A 248 6.51 3.67 -3.53
C ARG A 248 6.87 3.92 -4.97
N LEU A 249 5.84 4.01 -5.83
CA LEU A 249 5.97 4.46 -7.21
C LEU A 249 5.27 5.80 -7.37
N ARG A 250 6.02 6.83 -7.73
CA ARG A 250 5.49 8.19 -7.92
C ARG A 250 5.82 8.68 -9.32
N ARG A 251 4.80 9.07 -10.09
CA ARG A 251 5.02 9.73 -11.38
C ARG A 251 5.82 11.02 -11.16
N VAL A 252 6.85 11.22 -11.96
CA VAL A 252 7.69 12.42 -11.95
C VAL A 252 7.84 12.98 -13.36
N THR A 253 8.08 14.28 -13.44
CA THR A 253 8.54 14.93 -14.65
C THR A 253 9.99 15.32 -14.38
N PRO A 254 10.98 14.53 -14.85
CA PRO A 254 12.36 15.00 -14.86
C PRO A 254 12.43 16.30 -15.68
#